data_AF-A0A936KYK0-F1
#
_entry.id   AF-A0A936KYK0-F1
#
_cell.length_a   1.000
_cell.length_b   1.000
_cell.length_c   1.000
_cell.angle_alpha   90.00
_cell.angle_beta   90.00
_cell.angle_gamma   90.00
#
_symmetry.space_group_name_H-M   'P 1'
#
loop_
_entity.id
_entity.type
_entity.pdbx_description
1 polymer ?
#
loop_
_entity_poly.entity_id
_entity_poly.type
_entity_poly.pdbx_seq_one_letter_code
_entity_poly.pdbx_strand_id
1 'polypeptide(L)'
;MKIINPLYDNAFKYLMDNEQIAKMVLSIILGETVLSLQSKPQETQLFTDTTRKTARYDFKAIIRGNDNLERTILIELQKYKHPDPIMRFREYLAENYRKEETIITSSGEEQKQALPIVTIYILGYQITQADILALQVGRHVKTLFGIPLLQKN
;
A
#
# COMPACT_ATOMS: atom_id res chain seq x y z
N MET A 1 1.86 -31.24 7.16
CA MET A 1 2.19 -29.81 7.32
C MET A 1 1.11 -29.00 6.61
N LYS A 2 0.37 -28.13 7.31
CA LYS A 2 -0.62 -27.23 6.70
C LYS A 2 0.07 -25.90 6.42
N ILE A 3 0.30 -25.58 5.15
CA ILE A 3 0.83 -24.27 4.75
C ILE A 3 -0.33 -23.29 4.84
N ILE A 4 -0.20 -22.29 5.71
CA ILE A 4 -1.19 -21.21 5.79
C ILE A 4 -0.97 -20.33 4.57
N ASN A 5 -2.02 -20.06 3.78
CA ASN A 5 -1.90 -19.08 2.70
C ASN A 5 -1.55 -17.73 3.35
N PRO A 6 -0.39 -17.14 3.02
CA PRO A 6 0.08 -15.90 3.64
C PRO A 6 -0.85 -14.72 3.37
N LEU A 7 -1.74 -14.83 2.37
CA LEU A 7 -2.78 -13.84 2.09
C LEU A 7 -4.03 -14.00 2.96
N TYR A 8 -4.19 -15.05 3.78
CA TYR A 8 -5.30 -15.10 4.75
C TYR A 8 -5.09 -14.11 5.89
N ASP A 9 -6.19 -13.57 6.43
CA ASP A 9 -6.20 -12.38 7.28
C ASP A 9 -5.19 -12.45 8.45
N ASN A 10 -5.12 -13.57 9.15
CA ASN A 10 -4.23 -13.71 10.30
C ASN A 10 -2.76 -13.80 9.89
N ALA A 11 -2.43 -14.57 8.85
CA ALA A 11 -1.04 -14.70 8.38
C ALA A 11 -0.54 -13.38 7.81
N PHE A 12 -1.37 -12.70 7.03
CA PHE A 12 -1.04 -11.41 6.45
C PHE A 12 -0.78 -10.35 7.51
N LYS A 13 -1.59 -10.33 8.58
CA LYS A 13 -1.35 -9.49 9.75
C LYS A 13 0.04 -9.72 10.35
N TYR A 14 0.40 -10.96 10.64
CA TYR A 14 1.73 -11.26 11.22
C TYR A 14 2.89 -10.87 10.28
N LEU A 15 2.70 -10.97 8.97
CA LEU A 15 3.71 -10.53 8.00
C LEU A 15 3.90 -9.02 8.03
N MET A 16 2.82 -8.25 8.14
CA MET A 16 2.84 -6.78 8.15
C MET A 16 3.24 -6.20 9.52
N ASP A 17 2.95 -6.89 10.63
CA ASP A 17 3.38 -6.49 11.97
C ASP A 17 4.89 -6.72 12.19
N ASN A 18 5.52 -7.61 11.41
CA ASN A 18 6.96 -7.82 11.42
C ASN A 18 7.67 -6.83 10.48
N GLU A 19 8.42 -5.87 11.04
CA GLU A 19 9.07 -4.80 10.27
C GLU A 19 9.98 -5.33 9.14
N GLN A 20 10.80 -6.36 9.41
CA GLN A 20 11.74 -6.88 8.41
C GLN A 20 11.01 -7.50 7.22
N ILE A 21 9.96 -8.28 7.50
CA ILE A 21 9.16 -8.93 6.46
C ILE A 21 8.33 -7.89 5.71
N ALA A 22 7.70 -6.96 6.43
CA ALA A 22 6.93 -5.87 5.83
C ALA A 22 7.77 -5.02 4.89
N LYS A 23 8.99 -4.63 5.30
CA LYS A 23 9.95 -3.92 4.43
C LYS A 23 10.25 -4.70 3.15
N MET A 24 10.46 -6.00 3.25
CA MET A 24 10.76 -6.85 2.10
C MET A 24 9.58 -6.92 1.12
N VAL A 25 8.37 -7.18 1.62
CA VAL A 25 7.14 -7.22 0.83
C VAL A 25 6.87 -5.87 0.17
N LEU A 26 6.94 -4.79 0.93
CA LEU A 26 6.69 -3.44 0.41
C LEU A 26 7.76 -3.03 -0.60
N SER A 27 9.03 -3.40 -0.40
CA SER A 27 10.09 -3.11 -1.38
C SER A 27 9.81 -3.78 -2.73
N ILE A 28 9.33 -5.03 -2.71
CA ILE A 28 8.93 -5.75 -3.93
C ILE A 28 7.75 -5.05 -4.62
N ILE A 29 6.72 -4.67 -3.87
CA ILE A 29 5.52 -4.04 -4.43
C ILE A 29 5.84 -2.65 -5.00
N LEU A 30 6.68 -1.89 -4.33
CA LEU A 30 7.06 -0.53 -4.75
C LEU A 30 8.08 -0.56 -5.91
N GLY A 31 8.88 -1.63 -6.03
CA GLY A 31 10.03 -1.67 -6.91
C GLY A 31 11.17 -0.75 -6.44
N GLU A 32 11.22 -0.44 -5.15
CA GLU A 32 12.17 0.48 -4.51
C GLU A 32 12.63 -0.09 -3.17
N THR A 33 13.78 0.37 -2.67
CA THR A 33 14.30 -0.15 -1.40
C THR A 33 13.64 0.57 -0.22
N VAL A 34 12.96 -0.14 0.67
CA VAL A 34 12.43 0.41 1.93
C VAL A 34 13.52 0.38 3.01
N LEU A 35 14.05 1.54 3.38
CA LEU A 35 15.13 1.70 4.36
C LEU A 35 14.63 1.65 5.80
N SER A 36 13.48 2.27 6.08
CA SER A 36 12.83 2.23 7.40
C SER A 36 11.31 2.18 7.24
N LEU A 37 10.65 1.57 8.22
CA LEU A 37 9.20 1.44 8.24
C LEU A 37 8.69 1.68 9.66
N GLN A 38 7.82 2.68 9.82
CA GLN A 38 7.15 2.95 11.07
C GLN A 38 5.65 2.68 10.89
N SER A 39 5.13 1.69 11.60
CA SER A 39 3.69 1.44 11.64
C SER A 39 2.99 2.64 12.27
N LYS A 40 2.05 3.23 11.55
CA LYS A 40 1.16 4.23 12.15
C LYS A 40 0.08 3.52 12.98
N PRO A 41 -0.49 4.18 14.00
CA PRO A 41 -1.66 3.67 14.69
C PRO A 41 -2.71 3.30 13.64
N GLN A 42 -3.01 2.01 13.53
CA GLN A 42 -4.02 1.52 12.60
C GLN A 42 -5.34 2.18 13.01
N GLU A 43 -5.90 3.04 12.16
CA GLU A 43 -7.34 3.31 12.25
C GLU A 43 -8.02 1.97 11.96
N THR A 44 -8.25 1.22 13.03
CA THR A 44 -9.12 0.06 13.01
C THR A 44 -10.52 0.62 12.87
N GLN A 45 -10.86 1.10 11.66
CA GLN A 45 -12.26 1.17 11.26
C GLN A 45 -12.66 -0.28 10.99
N LEU A 46 -12.88 -1.02 12.08
CA LEU A 46 -13.82 -2.13 12.09
C LEU A 46 -15.14 -1.52 11.65
N PHE A 47 -15.34 -1.36 10.35
CA PHE A 47 -16.66 -1.20 9.81
C PHE A 47 -17.40 -2.46 10.25
N THR A 48 -18.27 -2.26 11.23
CA THR A 48 -19.18 -3.23 11.83
C THR A 48 -20.16 -3.68 10.76
N ASP A 49 -19.67 -4.51 9.85
CA ASP A 49 -20.49 -5.40 9.08
C ASP A 49 -19.85 -6.77 9.28
N THR A 50 -20.50 -7.61 10.06
CA THR A 50 -20.03 -8.93 10.54
C THR A 50 -19.62 -9.87 9.41
N THR A 51 -19.86 -9.47 8.15
CA THR A 51 -19.56 -10.20 6.91
C THR A 51 -18.37 -9.63 6.11
N ARG A 52 -17.94 -8.38 6.33
CA ARG A 52 -16.99 -7.66 5.46
C ARG A 52 -15.71 -7.23 6.20
N LYS A 53 -14.78 -8.18 6.41
CA LYS A 53 -13.46 -7.88 7.00
C LYS A 53 -12.57 -7.15 5.98
N THR A 54 -12.39 -5.84 6.17
CA THR A 54 -11.36 -5.03 5.50
C THR A 54 -10.19 -4.86 6.46
N ALA A 55 -8.97 -5.14 6.01
CA ALA A 55 -7.76 -4.91 6.79
C ALA A 55 -6.98 -3.74 6.18
N ARG A 56 -6.57 -2.78 7.01
CA ARG A 56 -5.80 -1.60 6.61
C ARG A 56 -4.53 -1.51 7.46
N TYR A 57 -3.41 -1.30 6.80
CA TYR A 57 -2.10 -1.12 7.41
C TYR A 57 -1.50 0.17 6.87
N ASP A 58 -1.24 1.11 7.77
CA ASP A 58 -0.65 2.39 7.42
C ASP A 58 0.78 2.45 7.92
N PHE A 59 1.68 2.93 7.06
CA PHE A 59 3.09 3.07 7.37
C PHE A 59 3.61 4.44 6.98
N LYS A 60 4.57 4.95 7.76
CA LYS A 60 5.50 5.98 7.32
C LYS A 60 6.80 5.28 6.94
N ALA A 61 7.26 5.47 5.72
CA ALA A 61 8.43 4.78 5.19
C ALA A 61 9.48 5.77 4.68
N ILE A 62 10.75 5.46 4.88
CA ILE A 62 11.84 6.06 4.12
C ILE A 62 12.23 5.06 3.05
N ILE A 63 12.18 5.50 1.78
CA ILE A 63 12.52 4.67 0.63
C ILE A 63 13.66 5.28 -0.16
N ARG A 64 14.44 4.43 -0.82
CA ARG A 64 15.47 4.82 -1.78
C ARG A 64 15.04 4.40 -3.18
N GLY A 65 14.88 5.38 -4.05
CA GLY A 65 14.54 5.17 -5.46
C GLY A 65 15.72 4.67 -6.29
N ASN A 66 15.44 4.34 -7.56
CA ASN A 66 16.47 3.92 -8.53
C ASN A 66 17.48 5.04 -8.85
N ASP A 67 17.12 6.29 -8.56
CA ASP A 67 17.96 7.49 -8.64
C ASP A 67 18.88 7.65 -7.41
N ASN A 68 18.88 6.67 -6.48
CA ASN A 68 19.55 6.73 -5.17
C ASN A 68 19.07 7.85 -4.24
N LEU A 69 17.97 8.54 -4.57
CA LEU A 69 17.41 9.57 -3.71
C LEU A 69 16.53 8.95 -2.63
N GLU A 70 16.69 9.45 -1.41
CA GLU A 70 15.87 9.07 -0.27
C GLU A 70 14.67 10.00 -0.14
N ARG A 71 13.51 9.42 0.14
CA ARG A 71 12.29 10.18 0.39
C ARG A 71 11.40 9.51 1.42
N THR A 72 10.71 10.34 2.18
CA THR A 72 9.71 9.91 3.14
C THR A 72 8.36 9.85 2.45
N ILE A 73 7.67 8.72 2.55
CA ILE A 73 6.32 8.53 2.01
C ILE A 73 5.40 7.95 3.07
N LEU A 74 4.09 8.08 2.83
CA LEU A 74 3.08 7.30 3.52
C LEU A 74 2.68 6.13 2.63
N ILE A 75 2.52 4.95 3.22
CA ILE A 75 2.03 3.75 2.55
C ILE A 75 0.75 3.32 3.22
N GLU A 76 -0.28 3.06 2.44
CA GLU A 76 -1.58 2.60 2.92
C GLU A 76 -1.93 1.31 2.21
N LEU A 77 -1.83 0.20 2.92
CA LEU A 77 -2.11 -1.11 2.36
C LEU A 77 -3.50 -1.57 2.81
N GLN A 78 -4.35 -1.87 1.84
CA GLN A 78 -5.73 -2.27 2.09
C GLN A 78 -6.07 -3.58 1.38
N LYS A 79 -6.77 -4.45 2.10
CA LYS A 79 -7.21 -5.74 1.59
C LYS A 79 -8.72 -5.80 1.46
N TYR A 80 -9.19 -6.16 0.27
CA TYR A 80 -10.62 -6.26 -0.06
C TYR A 80 -10.98 -7.65 -0.55
N LYS A 81 -12.03 -8.25 0.03
CA LYS A 81 -12.56 -9.55 -0.41
C LYS A 81 -13.70 -9.42 -1.43
N HIS A 82 -14.33 -8.25 -1.53
CA HIS A 82 -15.52 -8.02 -2.36
C HIS A 82 -15.39 -6.72 -3.17
N PRO A 83 -16.02 -6.64 -4.35
CA PRO A 83 -15.94 -5.49 -5.27
C PRO A 83 -16.61 -4.18 -4.80
N ASP A 84 -17.23 -4.16 -3.63
CA ASP A 84 -17.63 -2.92 -2.94
C ASP A 84 -16.39 -2.37 -2.22
N PRO A 85 -15.67 -1.29 -2.66
CA PRO A 85 -16.27 -0.01 -3.10
C PRO A 85 -15.36 0.89 -3.97
N ILE A 86 -15.55 0.95 -5.30
CA ILE A 86 -14.81 1.90 -6.16
C ILE A 86 -15.03 3.37 -5.75
N MET A 87 -16.22 3.70 -5.25
CA MET A 87 -16.59 5.05 -4.79
C MET A 87 -15.80 5.50 -3.56
N ARG A 88 -15.53 4.60 -2.60
CA ARG A 88 -14.75 4.95 -1.39
C ARG A 88 -13.28 5.25 -1.71
N PHE A 89 -12.72 4.65 -2.76
CA PHE A 89 -11.33 4.94 -3.16
C PHE A 89 -11.13 6.42 -3.51
N ARG A 90 -12.12 7.06 -4.15
CA ARG A 90 -12.02 8.45 -4.60
C ARG A 90 -12.14 9.45 -3.45
N GLU A 91 -13.11 9.24 -2.55
CA GLU A 91 -13.34 10.11 -1.39
C GLU A 91 -12.15 10.07 -0.43
N TYR A 92 -11.63 8.86 -0.19
CA TYR A 92 -10.50 8.61 0.69
C TYR A 92 -9.19 9.27 0.21
N LEU A 93 -8.90 9.21 -1.09
CA LEU A 93 -7.71 9.88 -1.63
C LEU A 93 -7.83 11.39 -1.46
N ALA A 94 -8.99 11.98 -1.81
CA ALA A 94 -9.18 13.42 -1.73
C ALA A 94 -8.96 14.00 -0.32
N GLU A 95 -9.32 13.26 0.73
CA GLU A 95 -9.19 13.71 2.11
C GLU A 95 -7.79 13.51 2.70
N ASN A 96 -7.10 12.40 2.39
CA ASN A 96 -5.77 12.16 2.95
C ASN A 96 -4.66 12.96 2.27
N TYR A 97 -4.80 13.34 0.99
CA TYR A 97 -3.84 14.26 0.35
C TYR A 97 -3.82 15.67 0.97
N ARG A 98 -4.81 16.03 1.80
CA ARG A 98 -4.86 17.32 2.51
C ARG A 98 -4.14 17.31 3.85
N LYS A 99 -3.76 16.15 4.38
CA LYS A 99 -3.15 16.04 5.72
C LYS A 99 -1.65 16.30 5.62
N GLU A 100 -1.18 17.25 6.41
CA GLU A 100 0.25 17.52 6.57
C GLU A 100 0.84 16.66 7.68
N GLU A 101 2.07 16.20 7.45
CA GLU A 101 2.85 15.45 8.43
C GLU A 101 4.02 16.30 8.90
N THR A 102 4.34 16.19 10.18
CA THR A 102 5.59 16.75 10.70
C THR A 102 6.76 15.87 10.26
N ILE A 103 7.73 16.49 9.62
CA ILE A 103 9.04 15.92 9.33
C ILE A 103 10.12 16.72 10.04
N ILE A 104 11.22 16.04 10.34
CA ILE A 104 12.45 16.69 10.78
C ILE A 104 13.31 16.85 9.53
N THR A 105 13.64 18.09 9.20
CA THR A 105 14.50 18.43 8.07
C THR A 105 15.96 18.06 8.37
N SER A 106 16.82 18.06 7.36
CA SER A 106 18.25 17.82 7.53
C SER A 106 18.94 18.85 8.43
N SER A 107 18.36 20.04 8.61
CA SER A 107 18.81 21.07 9.55
C SER A 107 18.31 20.85 10.99
N GLY A 108 17.50 19.82 11.24
CA GLY A 108 16.93 19.51 12.55
C GLY A 108 15.66 20.28 12.89
N GLU A 109 15.12 21.08 11.96
CA GLU A 109 13.89 21.84 12.16
C GLU A 109 12.65 20.99 11.86
N GLU A 110 11.61 21.15 12.68
CA GLU A 110 10.29 20.58 12.42
C GLU A 110 9.58 21.37 11.32
N GLN A 111 9.20 20.69 10.24
CA GLN A 111 8.43 21.27 9.16
C GLN A 111 7.16 20.44 8.93
N LYS A 112 6.03 21.11 8.76
CA LYS A 112 4.80 20.48 8.27
C LYS A 112 4.81 20.49 6.75
N GLN A 113 4.63 19.33 6.15
CA GLN A 113 4.42 19.22 4.71
C GLN A 113 3.52 18.03 4.38
N ALA A 114 2.83 18.12 3.25
CA ALA A 114 2.14 16.98 2.68
C ALA A 114 3.16 15.96 2.16
N LEU A 115 3.06 14.71 2.63
CA LEU A 115 3.90 13.62 2.14
C LEU A 115 3.20 12.88 1.01
N PRO A 116 3.94 12.37 0.00
CA PRO A 116 3.37 11.49 -1.01
C PRO A 116 2.76 10.24 -0.35
N ILE A 117 1.57 9.85 -0.81
CA ILE A 117 0.85 8.67 -0.32
C ILE A 117 0.83 7.61 -1.43
N VAL A 118 1.31 6.40 -1.11
CA VAL A 118 1.21 5.24 -1.98
C VAL A 118 0.18 4.27 -1.40
N THR A 119 -0.95 4.13 -2.07
CA THR A 119 -2.00 3.18 -1.68
C THR A 119 -1.83 1.86 -2.42
N ILE A 120 -1.82 0.74 -1.69
CA ILE A 120 -1.65 -0.62 -2.20
C ILE A 120 -2.93 -1.40 -1.93
N TYR A 121 -3.51 -1.99 -2.98
CA TYR A 121 -4.73 -2.78 -2.87
C TYR A 121 -4.46 -4.26 -3.13
N ILE A 122 -4.77 -5.11 -2.15
CA ILE A 122 -4.80 -6.56 -2.31
C ILE A 122 -6.24 -6.98 -2.53
N LEU A 123 -6.56 -7.35 -3.76
CA LEU A 123 -7.92 -7.68 -4.19
C LEU A 123 -8.11 -9.19 -4.21
N GLY A 124 -9.10 -9.68 -3.45
CA GLY A 124 -9.56 -11.07 -3.46
C GLY A 124 -10.55 -11.37 -4.58
N TYR A 125 -10.64 -10.50 -5.58
CA TYR A 125 -11.53 -10.61 -6.74
C TYR A 125 -10.83 -10.03 -7.98
N GLN A 126 -11.26 -10.49 -9.17
CA GLN A 126 -10.71 -9.99 -10.43
C GLN A 126 -11.29 -8.62 -10.77
N ILE A 127 -10.43 -7.70 -11.19
CA ILE A 127 -10.81 -6.35 -11.69
C ILE A 127 -10.83 -6.27 -13.22
N THR A 128 -10.17 -7.20 -13.90
CA THR A 128 -10.08 -7.27 -15.36
C THR A 128 -10.30 -8.70 -15.84
N GLN A 129 -10.73 -8.85 -17.10
CA GLN A 129 -10.82 -10.15 -17.77
C GLN A 129 -9.44 -10.73 -18.15
N ALA A 130 -8.40 -9.90 -18.16
CA ALA A 130 -7.03 -10.33 -18.44
C ALA A 130 -6.40 -10.95 -17.19
N ASP A 131 -5.58 -11.99 -17.39
CA ASP A 131 -4.80 -12.66 -16.36
C ASP A 131 -3.61 -11.79 -15.91
N ILE A 132 -3.91 -10.76 -15.13
CA ILE A 132 -2.93 -9.83 -14.59
C ILE A 132 -2.87 -9.98 -13.08
N LEU A 133 -1.67 -10.26 -12.55
CA LEU A 133 -1.44 -10.47 -11.12
C LEU A 133 -1.34 -9.15 -10.33
N ALA A 134 -0.71 -8.13 -10.92
CA ALA A 134 -0.48 -6.85 -10.26
C ALA A 134 -0.37 -5.70 -11.27
N LEU A 135 -1.03 -4.59 -10.95
CA LEU A 135 -1.04 -3.36 -11.74
C LEU A 135 -0.50 -2.20 -10.90
N GLN A 136 0.34 -1.38 -11.51
CA GLN A 136 0.70 -0.07 -11.00
C GLN A 136 0.01 0.99 -11.86
N VAL A 137 -0.79 1.83 -11.20
CA VAL A 137 -1.56 2.91 -11.84
C VAL A 137 -0.88 4.23 -11.50
N GLY A 138 -0.16 4.81 -12.47
CA GLY A 138 0.35 6.18 -12.41
C GLY A 138 -0.24 7.02 -13.54
N ARG A 139 0.56 7.96 -14.09
CA ARG A 139 0.21 8.64 -15.36
C ARG A 139 0.00 7.65 -16.50
N HIS A 140 0.69 6.52 -16.44
CA HIS A 140 0.48 5.36 -17.30
C HIS A 140 0.25 4.13 -16.42
N VAL A 141 -0.58 3.20 -16.91
CA VAL A 141 -0.81 1.90 -16.26
C VAL A 141 0.25 0.92 -16.76
N LYS A 142 0.91 0.22 -15.85
CA LYS A 142 1.87 -0.85 -16.17
C LYS A 142 1.67 -2.04 -15.25
N THR A 143 2.13 -3.22 -15.68
CA THR A 143 2.16 -4.39 -14.80
C THR A 143 3.43 -4.37 -13.95
N LEU A 144 3.35 -4.94 -12.74
CA LEU A 144 4.48 -4.91 -11.81
C LEU A 144 5.64 -5.84 -12.24
N PHE A 145 5.32 -6.90 -12.99
CA PHE A 145 6.26 -7.98 -13.35
C PHE A 145 6.58 -8.03 -14.85
N GLY A 146 6.39 -6.91 -15.58
CA GLY A 146 6.78 -6.80 -16.99
C GLY A 146 5.92 -7.59 -17.97
N ILE A 147 4.75 -8.09 -17.57
CA ILE A 147 3.78 -8.68 -18.51
C ILE A 147 3.15 -7.55 -19.32
N PRO A 148 3.26 -7.50 -20.65
CA PRO A 148 2.63 -6.45 -21.45
C PRO A 148 1.12 -6.45 -21.18
N LEU A 149 0.53 -5.28 -20.97
CA LEU A 149 -0.92 -5.16 -21.04
C LEU A 149 -1.31 -5.53 -22.47
N LEU A 150 -2.04 -6.63 -22.65
CA LEU A 150 -2.60 -6.98 -23.95
C LEU A 150 -3.44 -5.79 -24.41
N GLN A 151 -2.94 -5.04 -25.40
CA GLN A 151 -3.77 -4.11 -26.13
C GLN A 151 -4.80 -4.96 -26.86
N LYS A 152 -6.07 -4.85 -26.44
CA LYS A 152 -7.17 -5.37 -27.24
C LYS A 152 -7.14 -4.61 -28.57
N ASN A 153 -6.98 -5.35 -29.66
CA ASN A 153 -7.31 -4.89 -31.01
C ASN A 153 -8.77 -4.44 -31.09
#